data_AF-A0A3R9Z842-F1
#
_entry.id   AF-A0A3R9Z842-F1
#
_cell.length_a   1.000
_cell.length_b   1.000
_cell.length_c   1.000
_cell.angle_alpha   90.00
_cell.angle_beta   90.00
_cell.angle_gamma   90.00
#
_symmetry.space_group_name_H-M   'P 1'
#
loop_
_entity.id
_entity.type
_entity.pdbx_description
1 polymer ?
#
loop_
_entity_poly.entity_id
_entity_poly.type
_entity_poly.pdbx_seq_one_letter_code
_entity_poly.pdbx_strand_id
1 'polypeptide(L)' 'MLVPGIAVAGSPFATGANATQAQLVAILTPLAAVAVMVSGVMAWFGRISWWWMVGVVLGTVLVFGGPQIVSWIRGMFGV' A
#
# COMPACT_ATOMS: atom_id res chain seq x y z
N MET A 1 28.07 -34.38 -8.05
CA MET A 1 27.41 -34.62 -6.74
C MET A 1 26.20 -33.70 -6.67
N LEU A 2 24.99 -34.26 -6.67
CA LEU A 2 23.74 -33.51 -6.54
C LEU A 2 23.54 -33.18 -5.06
N VAL A 3 23.79 -31.92 -4.66
CA VAL A 3 23.30 -31.43 -3.38
C VAL A 3 21.77 -31.49 -3.46
N PRO A 4 21.06 -32.16 -2.54
CA PRO A 4 19.60 -32.12 -2.51
C PRO A 4 19.23 -30.65 -2.35
N GLY A 5 18.65 -30.08 -3.41
CA GLY A 5 18.28 -28.67 -3.46
C GLY A 5 17.46 -28.36 -2.22
N ILE A 6 17.90 -27.35 -1.48
CA ILE A 6 17.20 -26.83 -0.32
C ILE A 6 15.82 -26.40 -0.86
N ALA A 7 14.82 -27.27 -0.71
CA ALA A 7 13.48 -26.99 -1.16
C ALA A 7 12.88 -26.01 -0.16
N VAL A 8 13.18 -24.71 -0.35
CA VAL A 8 12.51 -23.65 0.37
C VAL A 8 11.10 -23.57 -0.21
N ALA A 9 10.19 -24.33 0.38
CA ALA A 9 8.78 -24.19 0.08
C ALA A 9 8.36 -22.76 0.45
N GLY A 10 7.79 -22.03 -0.51
CA GLY A 10 7.24 -20.71 -0.26
C GLY A 10 6.16 -20.73 0.83
N SER A 11 5.86 -19.56 1.39
CA SER A 11 4.84 -19.44 2.44
C SER A 11 3.51 -20.05 1.97
N PRO A 12 2.90 -20.97 2.75
CA PRO A 12 1.58 -21.53 2.42
C PRO A 12 0.46 -20.48 2.47
N PHE A 13 0.74 -19.30 3.01
CA PHE A 13 -0.21 -18.19 3.11
C PHE A 13 -0.03 -17.13 2.03
N ALA A 14 0.99 -17.24 1.16
CA ALA A 14 1.31 -16.21 0.16
C ALA A 14 0.12 -15.93 -0.77
N THR A 15 -0.55 -16.97 -1.25
CA THR A 15 -1.72 -16.83 -2.14
C THR A 15 -2.88 -16.09 -1.46
N GLY A 16 -3.20 -16.48 -0.22
CA GLY A 16 -4.26 -15.84 0.56
C GLY A 16 -3.95 -14.38 0.89
N ALA A 17 -2.72 -14.09 1.30
CA ALA A 17 -2.27 -12.73 1.63
C ALA A 17 -2.28 -11.80 0.41
N ASN A 18 -1.86 -12.29 -0.76
CA ASN A 18 -1.89 -11.51 -2.00
C ASN A 18 -3.34 -11.27 -2.47
N ALA A 19 -4.21 -12.26 -2.33
CA ALA A 19 -5.63 -12.13 -2.69
C ALA A 19 -6.35 -11.08 -1.82
N THR A 20 -6.14 -11.11 -0.49
CA THR A 20 -6.75 -10.14 0.42
C THR A 20 -6.16 -8.75 0.22
N GLN A 21 -4.86 -8.61 -0.05
CA GLN A 21 -4.24 -7.34 -0.40
C GLN A 21 -4.85 -6.73 -1.67
N ALA A 22 -4.98 -7.52 -2.74
CA ALA A 22 -5.58 -7.05 -3.98
C ALA A 22 -7.05 -6.61 -3.80
N GLN A 23 -7.82 -7.37 -3.02
CA GLN A 23 -9.21 -7.03 -2.69
C GLN A 23 -9.32 -5.76 -1.85
N LEU A 24 -8.47 -5.61 -0.82
CA LEU A 24 -8.43 -4.41 0.01
C LEU A 24 -8.09 -3.18 -0.82
N VAL A 25 -7.05 -3.27 -1.67
CA VAL A 25 -6.69 -2.18 -2.57
C VAL A 25 -7.86 -1.83 -3.49
N ALA A 26 -8.49 -2.82 -4.12
CA ALA A 26 -9.63 -2.59 -5.01
C ALA A 26 -10.80 -1.86 -4.31
N ILE A 27 -11.08 -2.18 -3.05
CA ILE A 27 -12.14 -1.52 -2.27
C ILE A 27 -11.70 -0.12 -1.80
N LEU A 28 -10.44 0.06 -1.40
CA LEU A 28 -9.93 1.31 -0.85
C LEU A 28 -9.61 2.35 -1.92
N THR A 29 -9.27 1.97 -3.15
CA THR A 29 -8.97 2.91 -4.24
C THR A 29 -10.07 3.95 -4.48
N PRO A 30 -11.36 3.59 -4.64
CA PRO A 30 -12.41 4.59 -4.80
C PRO A 30 -12.59 5.45 -3.54
N LEU A 31 -12.43 4.87 -2.34
CA LEU A 31 -12.50 5.61 -1.07
C LEU A 31 -11.41 6.67 -0.97
N ALA A 32 -10.18 6.34 -1.37
CA ALA A 32 -9.06 7.27 -1.37
C ALA A 32 -9.28 8.43 -2.34
N ALA A 33 -9.81 8.15 -3.55
CA ALA A 33 -10.16 9.19 -4.50
C ALA A 33 -11.21 10.16 -3.93
N VAL A 34 -12.26 9.64 -3.30
CA VAL A 34 -13.29 10.47 -2.64
C VAL A 34 -12.69 11.27 -1.50
N ALA A 35 -11.85 10.67 -0.64
CA ALA A 35 -11.20 11.37 0.47
C ALA A 35 -10.34 12.54 -0.01
N VAL A 36 -9.57 12.36 -1.09
CA VAL A 36 -8.77 13.42 -1.72
C VAL A 36 -9.66 14.54 -2.28
N MET A 37 -10.70 14.19 -3.03
CA MET A 37 -11.59 15.20 -3.61
C MET A 37 -12.33 16.02 -2.53
N VAL A 38 -12.89 15.33 -1.54
CA VAL A 38 -13.66 15.97 -0.46
C VAL A 38 -12.76 16.85 0.40
N SER A 39 -11.59 16.36 0.81
CA SER A 39 -10.65 17.15 1.61
C SER A 39 -10.10 18.35 0.83
N GLY A 40 -9.79 18.19 -0.46
CA GLY A 40 -9.35 19.29 -1.33
C GLY A 40 -10.41 20.39 -1.45
N VAL A 41 -11.66 20.02 -1.69
CA VAL A 41 -12.78 20.97 -1.78
C VAL A 41 -13.01 21.68 -0.45
N MET A 42 -13.03 20.96 0.67
CA MET A 42 -13.21 21.56 1.99
C MET A 42 -12.05 22.49 2.37
N ALA A 43 -10.81 22.14 2.02
CA ALA A 43 -9.64 22.96 2.29
C ALA A 43 -9.66 24.25 1.45
N TRP A 44 -10.12 24.16 0.20
CA TRP A 44 -10.28 25.32 -0.68
C TRP A 44 -11.25 26.36 -0.10
N PHE A 45 -12.37 25.92 0.47
CA PHE A 45 -13.34 26.80 1.11
C PHE A 45 -12.94 27.22 2.53
N GLY A 46 -11.71 26.92 2.98
CA GLY A 46 -11.23 27.25 4.31
C GLY A 46 -11.97 26.54 5.44
N ARG A 47 -12.73 25.47 5.14
CA ARG A 47 -13.51 24.69 6.12
C ARG A 47 -12.63 23.71 6.90
N ILE A 48 -11.51 23.27 6.31
CA ILE A 48 -10.48 22.46 6.96
C ILE A 48 -9.08 23.00 6.64
N SER A 49 -8.12 22.75 7.53
CA SER A 49 -6.71 23.08 7.29
C SER A 49 -6.11 22.23 6.18
N TRP A 50 -5.22 22.82 5.36
CA TRP A 50 -4.44 22.10 4.34
C TRP A 50 -3.59 20.95 4.92
N TRP A 51 -3.28 20.99 6.22
CA TRP A 51 -2.64 19.89 6.92
C TRP A 51 -3.44 18.59 6.90
N TRP A 52 -4.78 18.67 6.84
CA TRP A 52 -5.61 17.47 6.66
C TRP A 52 -5.41 16.83 5.29
N MET A 53 -5.21 17.63 4.24
CA MET A 53 -4.93 17.11 2.91
C MET A 53 -3.55 16.42 2.86
N VAL A 54 -2.55 16.96 3.55
CA VAL A 54 -1.25 16.28 3.73
C VAL A 54 -1.44 14.91 4.41
N GLY A 55 -2.28 14.84 5.44
CA GLY A 55 -2.63 13.58 6.11
C GLY A 55 -3.28 12.57 5.16
N VAL A 56 -4.23 13.00 4.31
CA VAL A 56 -4.88 12.14 3.32
C VAL A 56 -3.87 11.61 2.30
N VAL A 57 -2.98 12.46 1.79
CA VAL A 57 -1.95 12.06 0.83
C VAL A 57 -0.98 11.05 1.45
N LEU A 58 -0.48 11.33 2.65
CA LEU A 58 0.42 10.41 3.37
C LEU A 58 -0.26 9.07 3.66
N GLY A 59 -1.52 9.08 4.13
CA GLY A 59 -2.28 7.86 4.37
C GLY A 59 -2.47 7.04 3.10
N THR A 60 -2.74 7.69 1.98
CA THR A 60 -2.85 7.05 0.65
C THR A 60 -1.53 6.38 0.26
N VAL A 61 -0.40 7.09 0.36
CA VAL A 61 0.92 6.52 0.06
C VAL A 61 1.24 5.31 0.94
N LEU A 62 0.89 5.34 2.23
CA LEU A 62 1.12 4.22 3.14
C LEU A 62 0.27 2.98 2.80
N VAL A 63 -0.98 3.17 2.39
CA VAL A 63 -1.90 2.06 2.06
C VAL A 63 -1.56 1.43 0.70
N PHE A 64 -1.31 2.25 -0.33
CA PHE A 64 -1.11 1.75 -1.69
C PHE A 64 0.37 1.54 -2.06
N GLY A 65 1.29 2.22 -1.38
CA GLY A 65 2.73 2.12 -1.62
C GLY A 65 3.40 0.93 -0.92
N GLY A 66 2.68 0.18 -0.08
CA GLY A 66 3.23 -0.94 0.70
C GLY A 66 4.10 -1.92 -0.10
N PRO A 67 3.63 -2.49 -1.24
CA PRO A 67 4.43 -3.39 -2.06
C PRO A 67 5.73 -2.76 -2.60
N GLN A 68 5.65 -1.49 -3.02
CA GLN A 68 6.78 -0.75 -3.56
C GLN A 68 7.81 -0.43 -2.47
N ILE A 69 7.36 0.00 -1.28
CA ILE A 69 8.22 0.23 -0.12
C ILE A 69 8.93 -1.07 0.29
N VAL A 70 8.21 -2.18 0.34
CA VAL A 70 8.79 -3.50 0.63
C VAL A 70 9.80 -3.90 -0.43
N SER A 71 9.54 -3.59 -1.71
CA SER A 71 10.51 -3.83 -2.79
C SER A 71 11.78 -3.01 -2.63
N TRP A 72 11.69 -1.75 -2.19
CA TRP A 72 12.87 -0.91 -1.94
C TRP A 72 13.69 -1.44 -0.78
N ILE A 73 13.03 -1.76 0.35
CA ILE A 73 13.68 -2.32 1.53
C ILE A 73 14.41 -3.61 1.16
N ARG A 74 13.72 -4.52 0.46
CA ARG A 74 14.29 -5.77 -0.05
C ARG A 74 15.48 -5.56 -0.97
N GLY A 75 15.37 -4.62 -1.91
CA GLY A 75 16.47 -4.21 -2.78
C GLY A 75 17.70 -3.69 -2.03
N MET A 76 17.52 -2.97 -0.92
CA MET A 76 18.62 -2.49 -0.07
C MET A 76 19.36 -3.63 0.65
N PHE A 77 18.68 -4.75 0.92
CA PHE A 77 19.26 -5.92 1.59
C PHE A 77 19.59 -7.08 0.62
N GLY A 78 19.30 -6.94 -0.67
CA GLY A 78 19.59 -7.94 -1.70
C GLY A 78 18.76 -9.23 -1.59
N VAL A 79 17.57 -9.17 -0.96
CA VAL A 79 16.67 -10.32 -0.71
C VAL A 79 15.30 -10.15 -1.36
#